data_AF-A0A947FAR3-F1
#
_entry.id   AF-A0A947FAR3-F1
#
_cell.length_a   1.000
_cell.length_b   1.000
_cell.length_c   1.000
_cell.angle_alpha   90.00
_cell.angle_beta   90.00
_cell.angle_gamma   90.00
#
_symmetry.space_group_name_H-M   'P 1'
#
loop_
_entity.id
_entity.type
_entity.pdbx_description
1 polymer ?
#
loop_
_entity_poly.entity_id
_entity_poly.type
_entity_poly.pdbx_seq_one_letter_code
_entity_poly.pdbx_strand_id
1 'polypeptide(L)'
;MTGSWLHKRLVVLVLILLVAACAGPSVKRTEVDETIDLSGKWNDTDSRLVAEEMILDCLERPWLQRYEASHSGKTPAVIVGTVKNRSHEHINTQVFIKDLERALINSGRVAFVA
;
A
#
# COMPACT_ATOMS: atom_id res chain seq x y z
N MET A 1 63.66 -27.79 -1.77
CA MET A 1 62.39 -28.36 -1.24
C MET A 1 61.39 -27.28 -0.79
N THR A 2 61.32 -26.11 -1.45
CA THR A 2 60.54 -24.94 -0.99
C THR A 2 59.36 -24.55 -1.89
N GLY A 3 59.31 -25.03 -3.14
CA GLY A 3 58.28 -24.65 -4.11
C GLY A 3 56.88 -25.24 -3.83
N SER A 4 56.79 -26.50 -3.38
CA SER A 4 55.51 -27.19 -3.15
C SER A 4 54.65 -26.51 -2.09
N TRP A 5 55.26 -25.89 -1.08
CA TRP A 5 54.54 -25.23 0.00
C TRP A 5 53.94 -23.89 -0.41
N LEU A 6 54.60 -23.17 -1.33
CA LEU A 6 54.09 -21.92 -1.90
C LEU A 6 52.87 -22.16 -2.80
N HIS A 7 52.90 -23.22 -3.61
CA HIS A 7 51.78 -23.61 -4.47
C HIS A 7 50.57 -24.06 -3.64
N LYS A 8 50.79 -24.83 -2.56
CA LYS A 8 49.74 -25.23 -1.63
C LYS A 8 49.08 -24.02 -0.96
N ARG A 9 49.88 -23.02 -0.55
CA ARG A 9 49.36 -21.77 0.03
C ARG A 9 48.55 -20.95 -0.98
N LEU A 10 49.02 -20.88 -2.23
CA LEU A 10 48.33 -20.16 -3.29
C LEU A 10 46.98 -20.81 -3.63
N VAL A 11 46.94 -22.15 -3.70
CA VAL A 11 45.70 -22.92 -3.92
C VAL A 11 44.70 -22.71 -2.80
N VAL A 12 45.15 -22.69 -1.53
CA VAL A 12 44.29 -22.42 -0.37
C VAL A 12 43.72 -20.99 -0.43
N LEU A 13 44.52 -20.00 -0.82
CA LEU A 13 44.10 -18.60 -0.94
C LEU A 13 43.04 -18.40 -2.03
N VAL A 14 43.22 -19.04 -3.18
CA VAL A 14 42.25 -19.03 -4.29
C VAL A 14 40.94 -19.72 -3.87
N LEU A 15 41.03 -20.82 -3.12
CA LEU A 15 39.85 -21.53 -2.62
C LEU A 15 39.02 -20.66 -1.65
N ILE A 16 39.68 -19.88 -0.79
CA ILE A 16 39.01 -18.95 0.13
C ILE A 16 38.29 -17.82 -0.64
N LEU A 17 38.93 -17.27 -1.66
CA LEU A 17 38.34 -16.23 -2.52
C LEU A 17 37.11 -16.74 -3.30
N LEU A 18 37.13 -18.00 -3.75
CA LEU A 18 35.99 -18.61 -4.43
C LEU A 18 34.79 -18.82 -3.50
N VAL A 19 35.01 -19.15 -2.22
CA VAL A 19 33.93 -19.30 -1.23
C VAL A 19 33.32 -17.93 -0.88
N ALA A 20 34.13 -16.87 -0.81
CA ALA A 20 33.64 -15.51 -0.56
C ALA A 20 32.79 -14.94 -1.71
N ALA A 21 33.03 -15.39 -2.95
CA ALA A 21 32.28 -14.95 -4.13
C ALA A 21 30.87 -15.56 -4.26
N CYS A 22 30.55 -16.60 -3.50
CA CYS A 22 29.21 -17.23 -3.49
C CYS A 22 28.18 -16.49 -2.62
N ALA A 23 28.57 -15.40 -1.94
CA ALA A 23 27.63 -14.51 -1.25
C ALA A 23 26.99 -13.52 -2.25
N GLY A 24 26.13 -14.02 -3.14
CA GLY A 24 25.28 -13.18 -3.97
C GLY A 24 24.30 -12.35 -3.14
N PRO A 25 23.66 -11.33 -3.72
CA PRO A 25 22.71 -10.48 -3.00
C PRO A 25 21.59 -11.33 -2.39
N SER A 26 21.50 -11.32 -1.07
CA SER A 26 20.43 -11.99 -0.34
C SER A 26 19.13 -11.21 -0.55
N VAL A 27 18.25 -11.72 -1.40
CA VAL A 27 16.90 -11.19 -1.57
C VAL A 27 16.05 -11.73 -0.41
N LYS A 28 16.07 -11.03 0.73
CA LYS A 28 15.04 -11.21 1.75
C LYS A 28 13.74 -10.64 1.20
N ARG A 29 12.76 -11.51 0.92
CA ARG A 29 11.37 -11.08 0.79
C ARG A 29 10.88 -10.78 2.20
N THR A 30 10.76 -9.51 2.53
CA THR A 30 10.10 -9.05 3.74
C THR A 30 8.63 -9.46 3.68
N GLU A 31 8.09 -9.83 4.83
CA GLU A 31 6.67 -10.16 4.96
C GLU A 31 5.81 -8.93 4.65
N VAL A 32 4.57 -9.19 4.22
CA VAL A 32 3.64 -8.29 3.53
C VAL A 32 3.20 -7.06 4.36
N ASP A 33 3.74 -6.86 5.56
CA ASP A 33 3.27 -5.85 6.52
C ASP A 33 4.28 -4.73 6.82
N GLU A 34 5.48 -4.75 6.23
CA GLU A 34 6.42 -3.62 6.29
C GLU A 34 6.46 -2.91 4.93
N THR A 35 5.65 -1.86 4.80
CA THR A 35 5.78 -0.89 3.72
C THR A 35 7.06 -0.10 3.94
N ILE A 36 8.14 -0.53 3.29
CA ILE A 36 9.41 0.16 3.29
C ILE A 36 9.25 1.44 2.45
N ASP A 37 9.00 2.58 3.12
CA ASP A 37 9.05 3.89 2.48
C ASP A 37 10.51 4.29 2.21
N LEU A 38 10.97 3.99 0.99
CA LEU A 38 12.33 4.31 0.54
C LEU A 38 12.41 5.65 -0.22
N SER A 39 11.34 6.44 -0.30
CA SER A 39 11.35 7.60 -1.20
C SER A 39 10.73 8.89 -0.66
N GLY A 40 10.00 8.86 0.46
CA GLY A 40 9.27 10.03 0.96
C GLY A 40 8.21 10.53 -0.03
N LYS A 41 7.78 9.65 -0.95
CA LYS A 41 6.73 9.89 -1.95
C LYS A 41 5.48 9.14 -1.52
N TRP A 42 4.33 9.75 -1.78
CA TRP A 42 3.01 9.18 -1.62
C TRP A 42 2.89 7.84 -2.34
N ASN A 43 2.48 6.79 -1.61
CA ASN A 43 2.33 5.45 -2.14
C ASN A 43 0.88 4.92 -2.02
N ASP A 44 0.67 3.69 -2.50
CA ASP A 44 -0.65 3.06 -2.51
C ASP A 44 -1.19 2.79 -1.09
N THR A 45 -0.31 2.56 -0.11
CA THR A 45 -0.69 2.37 1.29
C THR A 45 -1.22 3.65 1.91
N ASP A 46 -0.53 4.78 1.70
CA ASP A 46 -1.00 6.08 2.20
C ASP A 46 -2.35 6.46 1.58
N SER A 47 -2.51 6.16 0.28
CA SER A 47 -3.77 6.33 -0.44
C SER A 47 -4.91 5.53 0.19
N ARG A 48 -4.66 4.26 0.50
CA ARG A 48 -5.66 3.38 1.10
C ARG A 48 -6.05 3.84 2.51
N LEU A 49 -5.07 4.19 3.34
CA LEU A 49 -5.34 4.63 4.72
C LEU A 49 -6.16 5.92 4.74
N VAL A 50 -5.85 6.88 3.86
CA VAL A 50 -6.66 8.11 3.75
C VAL A 50 -8.05 7.83 3.20
N ALA A 51 -8.19 6.91 2.23
CA ALA A 51 -9.50 6.51 1.74
C ALA A 51 -10.35 5.90 2.88
N GLU A 52 -9.80 4.96 3.64
CA GLU A 52 -10.47 4.30 4.76
C GLU A 52 -10.96 5.32 5.80
N GLU A 53 -10.12 6.26 6.21
CA GLU A 53 -10.49 7.30 7.17
C GLU A 53 -11.62 8.21 6.63
N MET A 54 -11.52 8.64 5.36
CA MET A 54 -12.56 9.47 4.73
C MET A 54 -13.90 8.74 4.63
N ILE A 55 -13.88 7.45 4.36
CA ILE A 55 -15.06 6.59 4.26
C ILE A 55 -15.72 6.43 5.62
N LEU A 56 -14.93 6.10 6.65
CA LEU A 56 -15.42 5.96 8.02
C LEU A 56 -16.05 7.26 8.50
N ASP A 57 -15.35 8.38 8.33
CA ASP A 57 -15.89 9.69 8.67
C ASP A 57 -17.21 9.95 7.94
N CYS A 58 -17.27 9.71 6.63
CA CYS A 58 -18.50 9.87 5.84
C CYS A 58 -19.67 9.04 6.40
N LEU A 59 -19.45 7.78 6.75
CA LEU A 59 -20.51 6.89 7.23
C LEU A 59 -20.92 7.18 8.68
N GLU A 60 -20.00 7.57 9.55
CA GLU A 60 -20.26 7.78 10.99
C GLU A 60 -20.95 9.10 11.30
N ARG A 61 -20.91 10.06 10.37
CA ARG A 61 -21.53 11.37 10.57
C ARG A 61 -23.06 11.25 10.73
N PRO A 62 -23.70 12.12 11.55
CA PRO A 62 -25.13 12.05 11.82
C PRO A 62 -26.07 12.24 10.62
N TRP A 63 -25.57 12.61 9.44
CA TRP A 63 -26.42 12.86 8.27
C TRP A 63 -27.16 11.60 7.82
N LEU A 64 -26.53 10.42 7.92
CA LEU A 64 -27.12 9.13 7.59
C LEU A 64 -28.32 8.85 8.50
N GLN A 65 -28.11 8.94 9.82
CA GLN A 65 -29.17 8.73 10.80
C GLN A 65 -30.30 9.75 10.66
N ARG A 66 -29.98 11.01 10.36
CA ARG A 66 -30.99 12.06 10.12
C ARG A 66 -31.80 11.79 8.85
N TYR A 67 -31.16 11.26 7.79
CA TYR A 67 -31.84 10.91 6.56
C TYR A 67 -32.80 9.74 6.80
N GLU A 68 -32.32 8.65 7.42
CA GLU A 68 -33.14 7.50 7.77
C GLU A 68 -34.34 7.89 8.64
N ALA A 69 -34.12 8.70 9.68
CA ALA A 69 -35.19 9.17 10.56
C ALA A 69 -36.25 10.02 9.85
N SER A 70 -35.84 10.84 8.87
CA SER A 70 -36.75 11.70 8.10
C SER A 70 -37.43 11.01 6.91
N HIS A 71 -36.91 9.86 6.47
CA HIS A 71 -37.39 9.15 5.27
C HIS A 71 -37.89 7.72 5.59
N SER A 72 -38.41 7.51 6.81
CA SER A 72 -39.00 6.23 7.22
C SER A 72 -38.05 5.03 7.08
N GLY A 73 -36.77 5.22 7.39
CA GLY A 73 -35.75 4.18 7.31
C GLY A 73 -35.24 3.87 5.90
N LYS A 74 -35.56 4.71 4.89
CA LYS A 74 -35.01 4.55 3.54
C LYS A 74 -33.52 4.89 3.51
N THR A 75 -32.76 4.11 2.74
CA THR A 75 -31.35 4.39 2.48
C THR A 75 -31.20 5.58 1.52
N PRO A 76 -30.27 6.51 1.78
CA PRO A 76 -29.98 7.61 0.88
C PRO A 76 -29.35 7.11 -0.42
N ALA A 77 -29.75 7.71 -1.54
CA ALA A 77 -29.05 7.57 -2.82
C ALA A 77 -27.92 8.61 -2.90
N VAL A 78 -26.68 8.15 -3.08
CA VAL A 78 -25.48 9.01 -3.10
C VAL A 78 -24.69 8.78 -4.37
N ILE A 79 -24.14 9.87 -4.91
CA ILE A 79 -23.26 9.88 -6.07
C ILE A 79 -21.87 10.27 -5.60
N VAL A 80 -20.86 9.49 -5.99
CA VAL A 80 -19.46 9.81 -5.73
C VAL A 80 -18.96 10.78 -6.79
N GLY A 81 -18.59 11.99 -6.37
CA GLY A 81 -18.03 13.00 -7.26
C GLY A 81 -16.57 12.73 -7.62
N THR A 82 -16.04 13.49 -8.57
CA THR A 82 -14.63 13.43 -8.94
C THR A 82 -13.73 14.00 -7.84
N VAL A 83 -12.68 13.27 -7.47
CA VAL A 83 -11.62 13.78 -6.57
C VAL A 83 -10.58 14.55 -7.39
N LYS A 84 -10.34 15.81 -7.01
CA LYS A 84 -9.30 16.66 -7.61
C LYS A 84 -8.06 16.72 -6.73
N ASN A 85 -6.93 16.31 -7.27
CA ASN A 85 -5.64 16.50 -6.62
C ASN A 85 -5.21 17.97 -6.71
N ARG A 86 -4.95 18.61 -5.56
CA ARG A 86 -4.42 19.98 -5.46
C ARG A 86 -2.97 20.01 -4.93
N SER A 87 -2.36 18.85 -4.74
CA SER A 87 -0.96 18.71 -4.34
C SER A 87 -0.02 18.96 -5.53
N HIS A 88 1.25 19.17 -5.21
CA HIS A 88 2.36 19.14 -6.17
C HIS A 88 2.80 17.72 -6.53
N GLU A 89 2.32 16.73 -5.79
CA GLU A 89 2.63 15.32 -5.99
C GLU A 89 1.64 14.66 -6.96
N HIS A 90 2.13 13.69 -7.75
CA HIS A 90 1.27 12.89 -8.60
C HIS A 90 0.55 11.82 -7.77
N ILE A 91 -0.70 12.10 -7.44
CA ILE A 91 -1.58 11.20 -6.71
C ILE A 91 -2.63 10.63 -7.66
N ASN A 92 -2.78 9.31 -7.69
CA ASN A 92 -3.81 8.64 -8.48
C ASN A 92 -5.19 8.82 -7.84
N THR A 93 -5.94 9.82 -8.29
CA THR A 93 -7.23 10.15 -7.69
C THR A 93 -8.33 9.11 -7.95
N GLN A 94 -8.16 8.26 -8.97
CA GLN A 94 -9.13 7.22 -9.31
C GLN A 94 -9.21 6.12 -8.24
N VAL A 95 -8.12 5.91 -7.50
CA VAL A 95 -8.07 4.92 -6.41
C VAL A 95 -9.04 5.32 -5.31
N PHE A 96 -9.00 6.58 -4.86
CA PHE A 96 -9.93 7.06 -3.82
C PHE A 96 -11.39 6.98 -4.26
N ILE A 97 -11.69 7.30 -5.51
CA ILE A 97 -13.06 7.22 -6.03
C ILE A 97 -13.56 5.78 -5.93
N LYS A 98 -12.80 4.81 -6.46
CA LYS A 98 -13.19 3.39 -6.45
C LYS A 98 -13.28 2.81 -5.05
N ASP A 99 -12.39 3.21 -4.14
CA ASP A 99 -12.42 2.73 -2.77
C ASP A 99 -13.62 3.29 -2.01
N LEU A 100 -13.98 4.56 -2.25
CA LEU A 100 -15.16 5.18 -1.68
C LEU A 100 -16.45 4.57 -2.22
N GLU A 101 -16.53 4.32 -3.54
CA GLU A 101 -17.64 3.58 -4.15
C GLU A 101 -17.78 2.18 -3.54
N ARG A 102 -16.69 1.42 -3.46
CA ARG A 102 -16.69 0.06 -2.89
C ARG A 102 -17.16 0.06 -1.45
N ALA A 103 -16.67 0.98 -0.62
CA ALA A 103 -17.02 0.99 0.79
C ALA A 103 -18.45 1.47 1.06
N LEU A 104 -18.94 2.45 0.29
CA LEU A 104 -20.35 2.85 0.37
C LEU A 104 -21.28 1.68 0.02
N ILE A 105 -20.96 0.93 -1.04
CA ILE A 105 -21.71 -0.29 -1.42
C ILE A 105 -21.64 -1.35 -0.30
N ASN A 106 -20.43 -1.64 0.20
CA ASN A 106 -20.22 -2.66 1.23
C ASN A 106 -20.85 -2.29 2.58
N SER A 107 -21.04 -0.99 2.87
CA SER A 107 -21.67 -0.54 4.12
C SER A 107 -23.13 -0.97 4.25
N GLY A 108 -23.82 -1.21 3.13
CA GLY A 108 -25.25 -1.50 3.10
C GLY A 108 -26.16 -0.35 3.55
N ARG A 109 -25.60 0.80 3.95
CA ARG A 109 -26.35 1.96 4.46
C ARG A 109 -26.66 3.01 3.40
N VAL A 110 -26.10 2.86 2.20
CA VAL A 110 -26.20 3.83 1.12
C VAL A 110 -26.46 3.09 -0.19
N ALA A 111 -27.35 3.63 -1.04
CA ALA A 111 -27.53 3.18 -2.41
C ALA A 111 -26.61 4.00 -3.33
N PHE A 112 -25.63 3.34 -3.96
CA PHE A 112 -24.76 3.99 -4.93
C PHE A 112 -25.43 4.02 -6.32
N VAL A 113 -25.36 5.18 -6.98
CA VAL A 113 -25.83 5.37 -8.36
C VAL A 113 -24.64 5.81 -9.22
N ALA A 114 -24.33 4.99 -10.23
CA ALA A 114 -23.25 5.24 -11.19
C ALA A 114 -23.70 6.11 -12.37
#